data_AF-A0A2E6SE35-F1
#
_entry.id   AF-A0A2E6SE35-F1
#
_cell.length_a   1.000
_cell.length_b   1.000
_cell.length_c   1.000
_cell.angle_alpha   90.00
_cell.angle_beta   90.00
_cell.angle_gamma   90.00
#
_symmetry.space_group_name_H-M   'P 1'
#
loop_
_entity.id
_entity.type
_entity.pdbx_description
1 polymer ?
#
loop_
_entity_poly.entity_id
_entity_poly.type
_entity_poly.pdbx_seq_one_letter_code
_entity_poly.pdbx_strand_id
1 'polypeptide(L)'
;MNHIISIFSTILLLAQIGCGSIEHKTQISVNTIQCGMCQKTIEKGLGSVKGVKSVHVTLKDKVAHVTHDPTIVDLAAMELTISKLGYQANEVLADPVAYEALPRCCKIGGGH
;
A
#
# COMPACT_ATOMS: atom_id res chain seq x y z
N MET A 1 -32.90 23.90 -37.13
CA MET A 1 -32.09 24.35 -35.97
C MET A 1 -32.35 23.56 -34.67
N ASN A 2 -33.09 22.44 -34.71
CA ASN A 2 -33.42 21.63 -33.53
C ASN A 2 -32.80 20.21 -33.53
N HIS A 3 -32.04 19.83 -34.57
CA HIS A 3 -31.39 18.51 -34.67
C HIS A 3 -29.93 18.50 -34.19
N ILE A 4 -29.32 19.68 -34.06
CA ILE A 4 -27.90 19.82 -33.69
C ILE A 4 -27.71 19.62 -32.17
N ILE A 5 -28.73 19.94 -31.36
CA ILE A 5 -28.73 19.80 -29.90
C ILE A 5 -28.86 18.31 -29.48
N SER A 6 -29.54 17.49 -30.28
CA SER A 6 -29.75 16.06 -29.96
C SER A 6 -28.47 15.23 -30.14
N ILE A 7 -27.58 15.63 -31.04
CA ILE A 7 -26.28 14.97 -31.30
C ILE A 7 -25.27 15.28 -30.18
N PHE A 8 -25.38 16.43 -29.52
CA PHE A 8 -24.51 16.80 -28.40
C PHE A 8 -24.81 15.98 -27.14
N SER A 9 -26.03 15.47 -26.99
CA SER A 9 -26.44 14.65 -25.84
C SER A 9 -25.97 13.19 -25.95
N THR A 10 -25.82 12.66 -27.17
CA THR A 10 -25.42 11.26 -27.40
C THR A 10 -23.91 11.01 -27.25
N ILE A 11 -23.08 12.05 -27.41
CA ILE A 11 -21.62 11.96 -27.23
C ILE A 11 -21.21 11.74 -25.75
N LEU A 12 -22.08 12.08 -24.79
CA LEU A 12 -21.80 11.88 -23.36
C LEU A 12 -21.88 10.41 -22.91
N LEU A 13 -22.44 9.50 -23.73
CA LEU A 13 -22.62 8.09 -23.35
C LEU A 13 -21.41 7.18 -23.61
N LEU A 14 -20.44 7.59 -24.45
CA LEU A 14 -19.30 6.74 -24.83
C LEU A 14 -18.07 6.84 -23.92
N ALA A 15 -18.09 7.71 -22.90
CA ALA A 15 -16.96 7.92 -21.99
C ALA A 15 -16.88 6.90 -20.83
N GLN A 16 -17.78 5.93 -20.75
CA GLN A 16 -17.88 4.99 -19.62
C GLN A 16 -17.21 3.63 -19.88
N ILE A 17 -16.43 3.47 -20.97
CA ILE A 17 -15.55 2.30 -21.10
C ILE A 17 -14.34 2.52 -20.17
N GLY A 18 -14.60 2.44 -18.87
CA GLY A 18 -13.56 2.30 -17.86
C GLY A 18 -12.85 0.98 -18.12
N CYS A 19 -11.56 1.06 -18.42
CA CYS A 19 -10.68 -0.09 -18.45
C CYS A 19 -10.78 -0.78 -17.07
N GLY A 20 -11.36 -1.97 -17.01
CA GLY A 20 -11.55 -2.71 -15.76
C GLY A 20 -10.19 -3.13 -15.20
N SER A 21 -9.64 -2.34 -14.28
CA SER A 21 -8.39 -2.68 -13.62
C SER A 21 -8.68 -3.62 -12.45
N ILE A 22 -8.00 -4.77 -12.41
CA ILE A 22 -8.13 -5.72 -11.31
C ILE A 22 -7.49 -5.07 -10.07
N GLU A 23 -8.29 -4.88 -9.02
CA GLU A 23 -7.87 -4.27 -7.76
C GLU A 23 -8.32 -5.13 -6.59
N HIS A 24 -7.38 -5.40 -5.69
CA HIS A 24 -7.64 -6.10 -4.45
C HIS A 24 -7.16 -5.25 -3.28
N LYS A 25 -8.01 -5.13 -2.27
CA LYS A 25 -7.69 -4.43 -1.02
C LYS A 25 -7.27 -5.45 0.02
N THR A 26 -6.12 -5.25 0.63
CA THR A 26 -5.58 -6.13 1.64
C THR A 26 -5.08 -5.33 2.84
N GLN A 27 -5.19 -5.91 4.02
CA GLN A 27 -4.70 -5.34 5.27
C GLN A 27 -3.55 -6.19 5.78
N ILE A 28 -2.47 -5.54 6.18
CA ILE A 28 -1.27 -6.19 6.72
C ILE A 28 -0.99 -5.59 8.10
N SER A 29 -0.98 -6.41 9.14
CA SER A 29 -0.63 -5.99 10.49
C SER A 29 0.86 -5.67 10.58
N VAL A 30 1.19 -4.51 11.12
CA VAL A 30 2.56 -3.97 11.23
C VAL A 30 2.84 -3.56 12.67
N ASN A 31 2.78 -4.53 13.57
CA ASN A 31 2.72 -4.33 15.03
C ASN A 31 3.93 -3.61 15.64
N THR A 32 5.05 -3.59 14.92
CA THR A 32 6.33 -3.04 15.40
C THR A 32 6.49 -1.55 15.15
N ILE A 33 5.59 -0.90 14.39
CA ILE A 33 5.65 0.54 14.14
C ILE A 33 5.37 1.35 15.41
N GLN A 34 6.09 2.46 15.59
CA GLN A 34 6.02 3.31 16.79
C GLN A 34 5.65 4.76 16.50
N CYS A 35 6.03 5.29 15.33
CA CYS A 35 5.83 6.70 14.99
C CYS A 35 5.61 6.92 13.50
N GLY A 36 5.31 8.17 13.13
CA GLY A 36 5.08 8.56 11.72
C GLY A 36 6.28 8.34 10.80
N MET A 37 7.50 8.19 11.34
CA MET A 37 8.67 7.82 10.52
C MET A 37 8.60 6.36 10.06
N CYS A 38 8.24 5.42 10.96
CA CYS A 38 8.01 4.02 10.60
C CYS A 38 6.90 3.90 9.54
N GLN A 39 5.80 4.64 9.74
CA GLN A 39 4.68 4.71 8.81
C GLN A 39 5.15 5.07 7.39
N LYS A 40 5.86 6.19 7.25
CA LYS A 40 6.35 6.69 5.96
C LYS A 40 7.30 5.71 5.29
N THR A 41 8.14 5.03 6.05
CA THR A 41 9.07 4.02 5.51
C THR A 41 8.32 2.85 4.88
N ILE A 42 7.29 2.35 5.56
CA ILE A 42 6.45 1.24 5.04
C ILE A 42 5.65 1.69 3.82
N GLU A 43 4.99 2.86 3.89
CA GLU A 43 4.22 3.41 2.76
C GLU A 43 5.10 3.59 1.52
N LYS A 44 6.31 4.14 1.67
CA LYS A 44 7.25 4.32 0.57
C LYS A 44 7.76 2.99 0.01
N GLY A 45 8.08 2.03 0.89
CA GLY A 45 8.57 0.73 0.48
C GLY A 45 7.53 -0.06 -0.32
N LEU A 46 6.30 -0.17 0.20
CA LEU A 46 5.20 -0.83 -0.49
C LEU A 46 4.75 -0.08 -1.75
N GLY A 47 4.71 1.26 -1.71
CA GLY A 47 4.36 2.08 -2.87
C GLY A 47 5.37 1.97 -4.03
N SER A 48 6.57 1.45 -3.77
CA SER A 48 7.58 1.18 -4.81
C SER A 48 7.47 -0.22 -5.42
N VAL A 49 6.59 -1.08 -4.88
CA VAL A 49 6.39 -2.45 -5.38
C VAL A 49 5.51 -2.41 -6.63
N LYS A 50 5.96 -3.04 -7.71
CA LYS A 50 5.18 -3.16 -8.94
C LYS A 50 3.85 -3.88 -8.65
N GLY A 51 2.75 -3.31 -9.12
CA GLY A 51 1.40 -3.84 -8.89
C GLY A 51 0.70 -3.22 -7.69
N VAL A 52 1.41 -2.53 -6.79
CA VAL A 52 0.78 -1.72 -5.75
C VAL A 52 0.28 -0.41 -6.35
N LYS A 53 -0.97 -0.06 -6.04
CA LYS A 53 -1.64 1.14 -6.56
C LYS A 53 -1.77 2.24 -5.52
N SER A 54 -2.09 1.85 -4.28
CA SER A 54 -2.15 2.78 -3.16
C SER A 54 -1.83 2.07 -1.85
N VAL A 55 -1.24 2.82 -0.92
CA VAL A 55 -0.88 2.36 0.42
C VAL A 55 -1.22 3.45 1.41
N HIS A 56 -1.84 3.07 2.52
CA HIS A 56 -2.04 3.94 3.67
C HIS A 56 -1.79 3.14 4.95
N VAL A 57 -0.97 3.66 5.86
CA VAL A 57 -0.66 2.97 7.12
C VAL A 57 -1.28 3.74 8.29
N THR A 58 -2.08 3.03 9.08
CA THR A 58 -2.74 3.58 10.27
C THR A 58 -1.94 3.25 11.51
N LEU A 59 -1.37 4.27 12.18
CA LEU A 59 -0.60 4.08 13.42
C LEU A 59 -1.44 3.56 14.59
N LYS A 60 -2.70 4.02 14.69
CA LYS A 60 -3.62 3.63 15.78
C LYS A 60 -3.89 2.14 15.79
N ASP A 61 -4.20 1.59 14.62
CA ASP A 61 -4.58 0.19 14.46
C ASP A 61 -3.39 -0.70 14.10
N LYS A 62 -2.23 -0.09 13.81
CA LYS A 62 -1.01 -0.75 13.34
C LYS A 62 -1.26 -1.63 12.11
N VAL A 63 -1.96 -1.07 11.12
CA VAL A 63 -2.34 -1.78 9.88
C VAL A 63 -1.89 -0.97 8.66
N ALA A 64 -1.28 -1.66 7.70
CA ALA A 64 -1.06 -1.18 6.34
C ALA A 64 -2.23 -1.60 5.45
N HIS A 65 -2.95 -0.63 4.90
CA HIS A 65 -4.03 -0.81 3.95
C HIS A 65 -3.47 -0.66 2.54
N VAL A 66 -3.51 -1.72 1.75
CA VAL A 66 -2.91 -1.76 0.41
C VAL A 66 -3.96 -2.08 -0.64
N THR A 67 -4.03 -1.28 -1.70
CA THR A 67 -4.74 -1.63 -2.93
C THR A 67 -3.71 -2.05 -3.98
N HIS A 68 -3.85 -3.25 -4.53
CA HIS A 68 -2.88 -3.82 -5.46
C HIS A 68 -3.55 -4.64 -6.56
N ASP A 69 -2.79 -4.96 -7.61
CA ASP A 69 -3.16 -5.94 -8.62
C ASP A 69 -2.70 -7.34 -8.18
N PRO A 70 -3.63 -8.24 -7.81
CA PRO A 70 -3.30 -9.58 -7.30
C PRO A 70 -2.69 -10.50 -8.38
N THR A 71 -2.70 -10.09 -9.66
CA THR A 71 -2.04 -10.82 -10.74
C THR A 71 -0.55 -10.46 -10.87
N ILE A 72 -0.11 -9.37 -10.22
CA ILE A 72 1.26 -8.85 -10.28
C ILE A 72 1.98 -9.06 -8.95
N VAL A 73 1.30 -8.84 -7.83
CA VAL A 73 1.88 -8.95 -6.48
C VAL A 73 0.89 -9.64 -5.55
N ASP A 74 1.37 -10.56 -4.73
CA ASP A 74 0.57 -11.27 -3.75
C ASP A 74 0.85 -10.76 -2.31
N LEU A 75 0.06 -11.26 -1.36
CA LEU A 75 0.20 -10.90 0.05
C LEU A 75 1.60 -11.25 0.58
N ALA A 76 2.12 -12.44 0.27
CA ALA A 76 3.40 -12.90 0.76
C ALA A 76 4.57 -12.01 0.28
N ALA A 77 4.53 -11.53 -0.97
CA ALA A 77 5.52 -10.60 -1.49
C ALA A 77 5.46 -9.23 -0.80
N MET A 78 4.25 -8.75 -0.47
CA MET A 78 4.09 -7.50 0.29
C MET A 78 4.59 -7.65 1.73
N GLU A 79 4.27 -8.75 2.41
CA GLU A 79 4.76 -9.06 3.76
C GLU A 79 6.30 -9.16 3.79
N LEU A 80 6.88 -9.86 2.81
CA LEU A 80 8.33 -9.96 2.67
C LEU A 80 8.97 -8.61 2.40
N THR A 81 8.31 -7.74 1.64
CA THR A 81 8.78 -6.37 1.41
C THR A 81 8.87 -5.60 2.72
N ILE A 82 7.84 -5.68 3.57
CA ILE A 82 7.84 -5.02 4.88
C ILE A 82 8.90 -5.64 5.81
N SER A 83 9.06 -6.97 5.79
CA SER A 83 10.12 -7.68 6.51
C SER A 83 11.51 -7.16 6.15
N LYS A 84 11.78 -6.97 4.85
CA LYS A 84 13.03 -6.41 4.33
C LYS A 84 13.23 -4.92 4.65
N LEU A 85 12.19 -4.21 5.05
CA LEU A 85 12.30 -2.86 5.60
C LEU A 85 12.61 -2.88 7.11
N GLY A 86 12.71 -4.07 7.72
CA GLY A 86 12.97 -4.25 9.14
C GLY A 86 11.71 -4.21 10.01
N TYR A 87 10.52 -4.43 9.46
CA TYR A 87 9.28 -4.46 10.25
C TYR A 87 8.59 -5.81 10.15
N GLN A 88 7.91 -6.22 11.21
CA GLN A 88 7.06 -7.42 11.17
C GLN A 88 5.82 -7.13 10.31
N ALA A 89 5.39 -8.10 9.53
CA ALA A 89 4.18 -8.06 8.71
C ALA A 89 3.36 -9.34 8.94
N ASN A 90 2.22 -9.21 9.60
CA ASN A 90 1.45 -10.36 10.09
C ASN A 90 2.36 -11.33 10.88
N GLU A 91 2.44 -12.58 10.44
CA GLU A 91 3.29 -13.62 11.03
C GLU A 91 4.74 -13.60 10.48
N VAL A 92 5.01 -12.82 9.43
CA VAL A 92 6.35 -12.69 8.85
C VAL A 92 7.19 -11.75 9.71
N LEU A 93 8.20 -12.31 10.36
CA LEU A 93 9.13 -11.55 11.20
C LEU A 93 9.97 -10.58 10.38
N ALA A 94 10.41 -9.50 11.03
CA ALA A 94 11.36 -8.55 10.45
C ALA A 94 12.67 -9.26 10.06
N ASP A 95 13.23 -8.90 8.91
CA ASP A 95 14.57 -9.32 8.56
C ASP A 95 15.56 -8.74 9.59
N PRO A 96 16.39 -9.57 10.24
CA PRO A 96 17.23 -9.11 11.34
C PRO A 96 18.30 -8.12 10.89
N VAL A 97 18.81 -8.25 9.67
CA VAL A 97 19.83 -7.34 9.12
C VAL A 97 19.21 -5.98 8.83
N ALA A 98 18.02 -5.97 8.20
CA ALA A 98 17.28 -4.75 7.94
C ALA A 98 16.84 -4.06 9.23
N TYR A 99 16.36 -4.82 10.23
CA TYR A 99 15.97 -4.30 11.54
C TYR A 99 17.15 -3.63 12.24
N GLU A 100 18.35 -4.24 12.21
CA GLU A 100 19.52 -3.64 12.84
C GLU A 100 20.00 -2.37 12.14
N ALA A 101 19.74 -2.23 10.84
CA ALA A 101 20.03 -1.02 10.08
C ALA A 101 19.04 0.13 10.34
N LEU A 102 17.91 -0.12 11.01
CA LEU A 102 16.95 0.93 11.32
C LEU A 102 17.53 1.98 12.29
N PRO A 103 17.10 3.25 12.16
CA PRO A 103 17.38 4.27 13.19
C PRO A 103 16.91 3.80 14.57
N ARG A 104 17.61 4.23 15.64
CA ARG A 104 17.28 3.81 17.02
C ARG A 104 15.79 3.98 17.36
N CYS A 105 15.17 5.10 16.99
CA CYS A 105 13.76 5.38 17.26
C CYS A 105 12.77 4.43 16.56
N CYS A 106 13.20 3.73 15.51
CA CYS A 106 12.38 2.78 14.76
C CYS A 106 12.51 1.34 15.28
N LYS A 107 13.46 1.08 16.19
CA LYS A 107 13.61 -0.20 16.88
C LYS A 107 12.65 -0.27 18.07
N ILE A 108 12.09 -1.45 18.32
CA ILE A 108 11.25 -1.73 19.49
C ILE A 108 12.05 -1.41 20.75
N GLY A 109 11.52 -0.55 21.61
CA GLY A 109 12.18 -0.10 22.84
C GLY A 109 13.24 0.99 22.67
N GLY A 110 13.45 1.51 21.46
CA GLY A 110 14.46 2.54 21.17
C GLY A 110 14.01 4.00 21.39
N GLY A 111 13.00 4.23 22.23
CA GLY A 111 12.49 5.58 22.56
C GLY A 111 13.37 6.31 23.59
N HIS A 112 13.41 7.64 23.50
CA HIS A 112 14.02 8.56 24.48
C HIS A 112 13.21 8.62 25.77
#